data_AF-A0A537CMV5-F1
#
_entry.id   AF-A0A537CMV5-F1
#
_cell.length_a   1.000
_cell.length_b   1.000
_cell.length_c   1.000
_cell.angle_alpha   90.00
_cell.angle_beta   90.00
_cell.angle_gamma   90.00
#
_symmetry.space_group_name_H-M   'P 1'
#
loop_
_entity.id
_entity.type
_entity.pdbx_description
1 polymer ?
#
loop_
_entity_poly.entity_id
_entity_poly.type
_entity_poly.pdbx_seq_one_letter_code
_entity_poly.pdbx_strand_id
1 'polypeptide(L)'
;MNQLIQPLARKGRLRAAFFFALTVLPAVVTGQDIEAGRKKAEACSACHGPDGNSVVPLFPILAGQTSRYLYLELRDFKEARRADPQMSPMAAALTREEMFDLAAFFAAQKPRPTGFKPDEARAARGKAKADETLCTMCHLGGFAGQNEIPRVAGQHYEYIVKQLRDFKGRVRTNDAGSMTSVARTLSDQDIEDLGHYLASLQ
;
A
#
# COMPACT_ATOMS: atom_id res chain seq x y z
N MET A 1 99.90 -0.65 20.14
CA MET A 1 99.03 0.55 20.09
C MET A 1 98.03 0.32 18.95
N ASN A 2 96.86 -0.21 19.28
CA ASN A 2 95.64 0.58 19.44
C ASN A 2 95.14 1.10 18.09
N GLN A 3 94.14 0.45 17.47
CA GLN A 3 92.74 0.85 17.65
C GLN A 3 91.78 -0.05 16.86
N LEU A 4 90.68 -0.35 17.55
CA LEU A 4 89.45 -0.98 17.08
C LEU A 4 88.72 -0.07 16.09
N ILE A 5 88.25 -0.61 14.97
CA ILE A 5 87.14 0.00 14.21
C ILE A 5 86.28 -1.13 13.62
N GLN A 6 85.11 -1.38 14.23
CA GLN A 6 84.00 -2.09 13.60
C GLN A 6 83.13 -1.10 12.82
N PRO A 7 82.58 -1.42 11.63
CA PRO A 7 81.45 -0.69 11.07
C PRO A 7 80.13 -1.43 11.30
N LEU A 8 79.14 -0.62 11.66
CA LEU A 8 77.80 -0.97 12.10
C LEU A 8 76.94 -1.63 11.01
N ALA A 9 76.24 -2.70 11.39
CA ALA A 9 75.16 -3.29 10.60
C ALA A 9 73.96 -2.33 10.55
N ARG A 10 73.63 -1.84 9.35
CA ARG A 10 72.52 -0.94 9.07
C ARG A 10 71.20 -1.74 9.05
N LYS A 11 70.48 -1.80 10.18
CA LYS A 11 69.13 -2.37 10.24
C LYS A 11 68.15 -1.46 9.50
N GLY A 12 67.80 -1.82 8.26
CA GLY A 12 66.73 -1.18 7.51
C GLY A 12 65.38 -1.38 8.19
N ARG A 13 64.76 -0.31 8.67
CA ARG A 13 63.38 -0.33 9.16
C ARG A 13 62.44 -0.28 7.94
N LEU A 14 61.89 -1.41 7.53
CA LEU A 14 60.74 -1.44 6.62
C LEU A 14 59.56 -0.76 7.34
N ARG A 15 59.17 0.43 6.87
CA ARG A 15 57.88 1.03 7.22
C ARG A 15 56.82 0.35 6.35
N ALA A 16 56.11 -0.62 6.93
CA ALA A 16 54.91 -1.16 6.30
C ALA A 16 53.83 -0.07 6.28
N ALA A 17 53.58 0.53 5.12
CA ALA A 17 52.44 1.40 4.91
C ALA A 17 51.19 0.53 4.82
N PHE A 18 50.41 0.48 5.90
CA PHE A 18 49.07 -0.11 5.89
C PHE A 18 48.15 0.81 5.09
N PHE A 19 47.95 0.49 3.80
CA PHE A 19 46.87 1.04 3.00
C PHE A 19 45.55 0.43 3.50
N PHE A 20 44.82 1.18 4.32
CA PHE A 20 43.44 0.84 4.66
C PHE A 20 42.58 1.13 3.42
N ALA A 21 42.38 0.12 2.58
CA ALA A 21 41.44 0.20 1.47
C ALA A 21 40.03 0.29 2.06
N LEU A 22 39.47 1.50 2.11
CA LEU A 22 38.09 1.74 2.51
C LEU A 22 37.17 1.19 1.41
N THR A 23 36.81 -0.09 1.49
CA THR A 23 35.81 -0.70 0.63
C THR A 23 34.45 -0.08 0.98
N VAL A 24 34.01 0.88 0.17
CA VAL A 24 32.63 1.37 0.21
C VAL A 24 31.75 0.24 -0.32
N LEU A 25 31.11 -0.49 0.57
CA LEU A 25 30.07 -1.44 0.21
C LEU A 25 28.92 -0.61 -0.38
N PRO A 26 28.45 -0.89 -1.61
CA PRO A 26 27.24 -0.25 -2.11
C PRO A 26 26.12 -0.60 -1.14
N ALA A 27 25.40 0.42 -0.67
CA ALA A 27 24.16 0.22 0.05
C ALA A 27 23.27 -0.61 -0.87
N VAL A 28 23.02 -1.86 -0.49
CA VAL A 28 21.99 -2.67 -1.12
C VAL A 28 20.70 -1.91 -0.84
N VAL A 29 20.12 -1.29 -1.86
CA VAL A 29 18.75 -0.77 -1.82
C VAL A 29 17.85 -2.00 -1.69
N THR A 30 17.66 -2.44 -0.45
CA THR A 30 16.69 -3.49 -0.11
C THR A 30 15.31 -2.87 -0.24
N GLY A 31 14.38 -3.58 -0.87
CA GLY A 31 13.01 -3.10 -1.05
C GLY A 31 12.31 -2.76 0.28
N GLN A 32 11.29 -1.90 0.15
CA GLN A 32 10.29 -1.56 1.18
C GLN A 32 10.88 -1.12 2.53
N ASP A 33 11.21 0.16 2.67
CA ASP A 33 11.57 0.80 3.93
C ASP A 33 10.32 1.37 4.63
N ILE A 34 9.87 0.70 5.69
CA ILE A 34 8.70 1.10 6.48
C ILE A 34 8.94 2.43 7.22
N GLU A 35 10.18 2.74 7.63
CA GLU A 35 10.51 4.00 8.30
C GLU A 35 10.45 5.18 7.34
N ALA A 36 11.06 5.03 6.15
CA ALA A 36 10.94 6.01 5.08
C ALA A 36 9.48 6.20 4.67
N GLY A 37 8.73 5.11 4.55
CA GLY A 37 7.29 5.11 4.27
C GLY A 37 6.48 5.88 5.30
N ARG A 38 6.77 5.70 6.60
CA ARG A 38 6.11 6.43 7.69
C ARG A 38 6.30 7.94 7.57
N LYS A 39 7.55 8.38 7.34
CA LYS A 39 7.86 9.82 7.18
C LYS A 39 7.15 10.39 5.96
N LYS A 40 7.14 9.67 4.84
CA LYS A 40 6.44 10.10 3.64
C LYS A 40 4.92 10.15 3.82
N ALA A 41 4.36 9.24 4.63
CA ALA A 41 2.93 9.13 4.90
C ALA A 41 2.36 10.32 5.69
N GLU A 42 3.18 11.18 6.29
CA GLU A 42 2.73 12.41 6.96
C GLU A 42 1.85 13.26 6.05
N ALA A 43 2.20 13.39 4.76
CA ALA A 43 1.41 14.12 3.77
C ALA A 43 0.05 13.47 3.43
N CYS A 44 -0.10 12.17 3.70
CA CYS A 44 -1.32 11.41 3.44
C CYS A 44 -2.31 11.50 4.62
N SER A 45 -1.81 11.83 5.81
CA SER A 45 -2.54 11.73 7.07
C SER A 45 -3.76 12.64 7.16
N ALA A 46 -3.74 13.78 6.47
CA ALA A 46 -4.82 14.76 6.46
C ALA A 46 -6.14 14.18 5.92
N CYS A 47 -6.07 13.23 4.98
CA CYS A 47 -7.25 12.59 4.39
C CYS A 47 -7.42 11.15 4.87
N HIS A 48 -6.32 10.39 4.96
CA HIS A 48 -6.37 8.95 5.25
C HIS A 48 -6.18 8.61 6.73
N GLY A 49 -5.94 9.60 7.59
CA GLY A 49 -5.58 9.39 8.99
C GLY A 49 -4.09 9.08 9.18
N PRO A 50 -3.54 9.32 10.39
CA PRO A 50 -2.11 9.20 10.68
C PRO A 50 -1.55 7.79 10.45
N ASP A 51 -2.37 6.77 10.64
CA ASP A 51 -2.06 5.35 10.46
C ASP A 51 -2.85 4.74 9.28
N GLY A 52 -3.44 5.56 8.41
CA GLY A 52 -4.27 5.09 7.31
C GLY A 52 -5.69 4.66 7.73
N ASN A 53 -6.09 4.86 8.99
CA ASN A 53 -7.47 4.68 9.44
C ASN A 53 -8.26 5.99 9.34
N SER A 54 -8.79 6.30 8.16
CA SER A 54 -9.55 7.52 7.95
C SER A 54 -10.86 7.52 8.73
N VAL A 55 -11.19 8.67 9.32
CA VAL A 55 -12.48 8.91 9.99
C VAL A 55 -13.50 9.59 9.06
N VAL A 56 -13.08 9.98 7.85
CA VAL A 56 -13.95 10.64 6.88
C VAL A 56 -14.41 9.59 5.85
N PRO A 57 -15.71 9.28 5.74
CA PRO A 57 -16.16 8.11 4.98
C PRO A 57 -15.82 8.13 3.47
N LEU A 58 -15.62 9.32 2.88
CA LEU A 58 -15.22 9.45 1.48
C LEU A 58 -13.75 9.12 1.22
N PHE A 59 -12.89 9.19 2.25
CA PHE A 59 -11.47 8.88 2.11
C PHE A 59 -11.22 7.43 2.56
N PRO A 60 -10.70 6.57 1.66
CA PRO A 60 -10.56 5.16 1.99
C PRO A 60 -9.55 4.92 3.12
N ILE A 61 -9.83 3.89 3.90
CA ILE A 61 -8.89 3.30 4.86
C ILE A 61 -7.79 2.57 4.09
N LEU A 62 -6.55 2.98 4.34
CA LEU A 62 -5.34 2.38 3.79
C LEU A 62 -4.72 1.36 4.75
N ALA A 63 -5.02 1.48 6.05
CA ALA A 63 -4.50 0.60 7.08
C ALA A 63 -4.83 -0.87 6.78
N GLY A 64 -3.80 -1.72 6.82
CA GLY A 64 -3.91 -3.17 6.60
C GLY A 64 -4.38 -3.56 5.19
N GLN A 65 -4.33 -2.64 4.23
CA GLN A 65 -4.53 -2.97 2.82
C GLN A 65 -3.32 -3.75 2.30
N THR A 66 -3.49 -4.54 1.24
CA THR A 66 -2.39 -5.28 0.66
C THR A 66 -1.35 -4.30 0.06
N SER A 67 -0.07 -4.54 0.38
CA SER A 67 1.01 -3.66 -0.06
C SER A 67 1.08 -3.55 -1.60
N ARG A 68 0.90 -4.68 -2.29
CA ARG A 68 0.89 -4.70 -3.76
C ARG A 68 -0.27 -3.90 -4.34
N TYR A 69 -1.48 -3.98 -3.79
CA TYR A 69 -2.60 -3.14 -4.22
C TYR A 69 -2.30 -1.66 -4.02
N LEU A 70 -1.82 -1.26 -2.84
CA LEU A 70 -1.50 0.15 -2.55
C LEU A 70 -0.48 0.72 -3.54
N TYR A 71 0.59 -0.04 -3.83
CA TYR A 71 1.57 0.35 -4.84
C TYR A 71 0.93 0.51 -6.23
N LEU A 72 0.11 -0.46 -6.64
CA LEU A 72 -0.54 -0.43 -7.96
C LEU A 72 -1.48 0.77 -8.09
N GLU A 73 -2.25 1.10 -7.06
CA GLU A 73 -3.14 2.26 -7.07
C GLU A 73 -2.37 3.57 -7.14
N LEU A 74 -1.31 3.75 -6.35
CA LEU A 74 -0.45 4.94 -6.44
C LEU A 74 0.17 5.08 -7.84
N ARG A 75 0.71 3.99 -8.38
CA ARG A 75 1.25 3.96 -9.74
C ARG A 75 0.18 4.28 -10.79
N ASP A 76 -1.02 3.73 -10.65
CA ASP A 76 -2.11 3.92 -11.60
C ASP A 76 -2.66 5.35 -11.56
N PHE A 77 -2.65 6.01 -10.39
CA PHE A 77 -2.90 7.46 -10.29
C PHE A 77 -1.81 8.28 -10.98
N LYS A 78 -0.53 7.94 -10.76
CA LYS A 78 0.61 8.62 -11.37
C LYS A 78 0.60 8.50 -12.91
N GLU A 79 0.23 7.33 -13.42
CA GLU A 79 0.22 7.01 -14.85
C GLU A 79 -1.14 7.26 -15.52
N ALA A 80 -2.06 7.95 -14.83
CA ALA A 80 -3.40 8.30 -15.31
C ALA A 80 -4.26 7.09 -15.76
N ARG A 81 -3.95 5.87 -15.31
CA ARG A 81 -4.81 4.69 -15.46
C ARG A 81 -6.00 4.71 -14.51
N ARG A 82 -5.85 5.40 -13.38
CA ARG A 82 -6.92 5.77 -12.46
C ARG A 82 -6.89 7.27 -12.28
N ALA A 83 -8.03 7.94 -12.46
CA ALA A 83 -8.11 9.39 -12.28
C ALA A 83 -8.84 9.73 -10.99
N ASP A 84 -8.28 10.65 -10.20
CA ASP A 84 -8.95 11.26 -9.06
C ASP A 84 -8.38 12.67 -8.84
N PRO A 85 -9.22 13.73 -8.73
CA PRO A 85 -8.74 15.10 -8.60
C PRO A 85 -7.84 15.36 -7.38
N GLN A 86 -7.96 14.55 -6.32
CA GLN A 86 -7.16 14.69 -5.10
C GLN A 86 -5.93 13.79 -5.12
N MET A 87 -6.09 12.52 -5.52
CA MET A 87 -5.00 11.54 -5.47
C MET A 87 -4.04 11.61 -6.66
N SER A 88 -4.49 12.03 -7.85
CA SER A 88 -3.60 12.13 -9.02
C SER A 88 -2.43 13.12 -8.80
N PRO A 89 -2.63 14.35 -8.28
CA PRO A 89 -1.52 15.24 -7.94
C PRO A 89 -0.60 14.69 -6.84
N MET A 90 -1.17 14.01 -5.84
CA MET A 90 -0.37 13.40 -4.76
C MET A 90 0.57 12.32 -5.29
N ALA A 91 0.05 11.44 -6.15
CA ALA A 91 0.85 10.37 -6.76
C ALA A 91 1.87 10.86 -7.79
N ALA A 92 1.56 11.97 -8.49
CA ALA A 92 2.45 12.54 -9.51
C ALA A 92 3.83 12.90 -8.94
N ALA A 93 3.89 13.37 -7.69
CA ALA A 93 5.13 13.76 -7.00
C ALA A 93 5.95 12.59 -6.45
N LEU A 94 5.41 11.36 -6.46
CA LEU A 94 6.09 10.21 -5.87
C LEU A 94 7.04 9.53 -6.84
N THR A 95 8.19 9.10 -6.35
CA THR A 95 9.06 8.14 -7.03
C THR A 95 8.54 6.72 -6.87
N ARG A 96 9.08 5.79 -7.67
CA ARG A 96 8.74 4.36 -7.55
C ARG A 96 9.04 3.81 -6.16
N GLU A 97 10.20 4.16 -5.60
CA GLU A 97 10.65 3.71 -4.29
C GLU A 97 9.72 4.22 -3.18
N GLU A 98 9.39 5.52 -3.18
CA GLU A 98 8.46 6.09 -2.19
C GLU A 98 7.07 5.44 -2.26
N MET A 99 6.59 5.03 -3.44
CA MET A 99 5.33 4.27 -3.55
C MET A 99 5.43 2.88 -2.92
N PHE A 100 6.58 2.20 -3.01
CA PHE A 100 6.80 0.92 -2.34
C PHE A 100 6.86 1.08 -0.82
N ASP A 101 7.51 2.13 -0.33
CA ASP A 101 7.68 2.41 1.09
C ASP A 101 6.34 2.81 1.74
N LEU A 102 5.58 3.71 1.10
CA LEU A 102 4.22 4.06 1.54
C LEU A 102 3.31 2.84 1.57
N ALA A 103 3.36 2.01 0.54
CA ALA A 103 2.59 0.78 0.46
C ALA A 103 2.98 -0.23 1.55
N ALA A 104 4.27 -0.31 1.91
CA ALA A 104 4.74 -1.16 3.01
C ALA A 104 4.25 -0.63 4.36
N PHE A 105 4.39 0.68 4.57
CA PHE A 105 3.99 1.35 5.80
C PHE A 105 2.50 1.15 6.10
N PHE A 106 1.60 1.50 5.17
CA PHE A 106 0.15 1.38 5.39
C PHE A 106 -0.33 -0.08 5.50
N ALA A 107 0.28 -1.00 4.75
CA ALA A 107 -0.03 -2.42 4.84
C ALA A 107 0.32 -3.01 6.22
N ALA A 108 1.34 -2.48 6.89
CA ALA A 108 1.73 -2.90 8.24
C ALA A 108 0.83 -2.33 9.35
N GLN A 109 -0.02 -1.35 9.03
CA GLN A 109 -0.91 -0.76 10.04
C GLN A 109 -2.09 -1.67 10.34
N LYS A 110 -2.61 -1.59 11.56
CA LYS A 110 -3.78 -2.35 11.98
C LYS A 110 -5.07 -1.61 11.58
N PRO A 111 -5.97 -2.21 10.78
CA PRO A 111 -7.29 -1.65 10.53
C PRO A 111 -8.07 -1.48 11.84
N ARG A 112 -8.84 -0.40 11.94
CA ARG A 112 -9.73 -0.15 13.07
C ARG A 112 -11.19 -0.13 12.60
N PRO A 113 -12.14 -0.60 13.43
CA PRO A 113 -13.56 -0.47 13.11
C PRO A 113 -13.95 0.98 12.90
N THR A 114 -14.77 1.24 11.88
CA THR A 114 -15.26 2.59 11.54
C THR A 114 -16.41 3.06 12.42
N GLY A 115 -17.01 2.13 13.18
CA GLY A 115 -18.25 2.38 13.92
C GLY A 115 -19.50 2.45 13.02
N PHE A 116 -19.38 2.05 11.74
CA PHE A 116 -20.51 1.96 10.82
C PHE A 116 -21.59 1.04 11.37
N LYS A 117 -22.84 1.51 11.33
CA LYS A 117 -24.01 0.75 11.75
C LYS A 117 -24.77 0.32 10.49
N PRO A 118 -24.68 -0.94 10.06
CA PRO A 118 -25.41 -1.39 8.89
C PRO A 118 -26.92 -1.41 9.15
N ASP A 119 -27.70 -1.27 8.08
CA ASP A 119 -29.06 -1.81 8.09
C ASP A 119 -28.94 -3.32 7.92
N GLU A 120 -29.40 -4.07 8.93
CA GLU A 120 -29.24 -5.52 8.99
C GLU A 120 -29.92 -6.25 7.82
N ALA A 121 -31.08 -5.77 7.37
CA ALA A 121 -31.79 -6.38 6.24
C ALA A 121 -31.03 -6.13 4.93
N ARG A 122 -30.47 -4.92 4.75
CA ARG A 122 -29.59 -4.60 3.62
C ARG A 122 -28.30 -5.42 3.65
N ALA A 123 -27.64 -5.52 4.81
CA ALA A 123 -26.43 -6.32 4.97
C ALA A 123 -26.68 -7.81 4.68
N ALA A 124 -27.81 -8.37 5.12
CA ALA A 124 -28.19 -9.74 4.81
C ALA A 124 -28.36 -9.98 3.31
N ARG A 125 -29.02 -9.05 2.59
CA ARG A 125 -29.14 -9.11 1.13
C ARG A 125 -27.79 -8.92 0.44
N GLY A 126 -26.97 -8.01 0.93
CA GLY A 126 -25.62 -7.78 0.43
C GLY A 126 -24.74 -9.02 0.55
N LYS A 127 -24.82 -9.72 1.68
CA LYS A 127 -24.15 -11.01 1.85
C LYS A 127 -24.62 -12.03 0.82
N ALA A 128 -25.94 -12.22 0.70
CA ALA A 128 -26.51 -13.16 -0.26
C ALA A 128 -26.07 -12.85 -1.70
N LYS A 129 -26.05 -11.56 -2.08
CA LYS A 129 -25.57 -11.11 -3.39
C LYS A 129 -24.07 -11.34 -3.58
N ALA A 130 -23.27 -11.12 -2.55
CA ALA A 130 -21.82 -11.39 -2.60
C ALA A 130 -21.53 -12.88 -2.80
N ASP A 131 -22.34 -13.75 -2.17
CA ASP A 131 -22.25 -15.20 -2.33
C ASP A 131 -22.71 -15.62 -3.75
N GLU A 132 -23.84 -15.09 -4.23
CA GLU A 132 -24.36 -15.33 -5.59
C GLU A 132 -23.37 -14.92 -6.69
N THR A 133 -22.71 -13.77 -6.50
CA THR A 133 -21.74 -13.20 -7.45
C THR A 133 -20.33 -13.77 -7.25
N LEU A 134 -20.17 -14.70 -6.30
CA LEU A 134 -18.90 -15.36 -6.00
C LEU A 134 -17.75 -14.37 -5.70
N CYS A 135 -18.03 -13.26 -5.01
CA CYS A 135 -17.04 -12.20 -4.76
C CYS A 135 -15.77 -12.73 -4.05
N THR A 136 -15.93 -13.75 -3.21
CA THR A 136 -14.84 -14.39 -2.47
C THR A 136 -13.89 -15.21 -3.35
N MET A 137 -14.25 -15.54 -4.60
CA MET A 137 -13.30 -16.16 -5.54
C MET A 137 -12.07 -15.29 -5.79
N CYS A 138 -12.25 -13.96 -5.75
CA CYS A 138 -11.15 -13.02 -5.90
C CYS A 138 -10.77 -12.37 -4.58
N HIS A 139 -11.74 -11.85 -3.82
CA HIS A 139 -11.48 -11.11 -2.57
C HIS A 139 -11.18 -12.00 -1.36
N LEU A 140 -11.19 -13.31 -1.54
CA LEU A 140 -10.94 -14.34 -0.54
C LEU A 140 -11.93 -14.34 0.63
N GLY A 141 -11.79 -15.34 1.51
CA GLY A 141 -12.59 -15.46 2.73
C GLY A 141 -12.40 -14.24 3.64
N GLY A 142 -13.49 -13.79 4.26
CA GLY A 142 -13.50 -12.58 5.08
C GLY A 142 -13.21 -11.29 4.31
N PHE A 143 -13.16 -11.32 2.97
CA PHE A 143 -12.84 -10.17 2.14
C PHE A 143 -11.49 -9.52 2.47
N ALA A 144 -10.54 -10.36 2.88
CA ALA A 144 -9.19 -9.97 3.27
C ALA A 144 -8.34 -9.52 2.07
N GLY A 145 -8.67 -9.95 0.85
CA GLY A 145 -7.85 -9.74 -0.32
C GLY A 145 -6.51 -10.46 -0.27
N GLN A 146 -5.76 -10.38 -1.37
CA GLN A 146 -4.38 -10.89 -1.48
C GLN A 146 -3.71 -10.25 -2.69
N ASN A 147 -2.42 -9.93 -2.56
CA ASN A 147 -1.63 -9.36 -3.66
C ASN A 147 -2.30 -8.11 -4.26
N GLU A 148 -2.58 -8.08 -5.56
CA GLU A 148 -3.30 -6.99 -6.24
C GLU A 148 -4.81 -6.95 -5.94
N ILE A 149 -5.39 -7.98 -5.34
CA ILE A 149 -6.80 -7.98 -4.97
C ILE A 149 -6.94 -7.32 -3.60
N PRO A 150 -7.73 -6.24 -3.46
CA PRO A 150 -7.78 -5.49 -2.22
C PRO A 150 -8.60 -6.20 -1.13
N ARG A 151 -8.20 -5.92 0.11
CA ARG A 151 -9.07 -6.01 1.28
C ARG A 151 -10.23 -5.03 1.12
N VAL A 152 -11.46 -5.52 1.25
CA VAL A 152 -12.67 -4.67 1.20
C VAL A 152 -13.52 -4.76 2.47
N ALA A 153 -13.22 -5.71 3.37
CA ALA A 153 -13.85 -5.77 4.69
C ALA A 153 -13.65 -4.48 5.49
N GLY A 154 -14.68 -3.99 6.17
CA GLY A 154 -14.59 -2.86 7.09
C GLY A 154 -14.13 -1.55 6.44
N GLN A 155 -14.18 -1.46 5.10
CA GLN A 155 -13.96 -0.21 4.39
C GLN A 155 -15.21 0.68 4.53
N HIS A 156 -15.05 1.99 4.34
CA HIS A 156 -16.19 2.91 4.40
C HIS A 156 -17.26 2.59 3.36
N TYR A 157 -18.51 2.60 3.80
CA TYR A 157 -19.70 2.33 2.98
C TYR A 157 -19.73 3.21 1.73
N GLU A 158 -19.56 4.52 1.90
CA GLU A 158 -19.59 5.52 0.83
C GLU A 158 -18.49 5.26 -0.19
N TYR A 159 -17.29 4.89 0.27
CA TYR A 159 -16.19 4.54 -0.62
C TYR A 159 -16.48 3.25 -1.40
N ILE A 160 -16.99 2.19 -0.75
CA ILE A 160 -17.34 0.92 -1.40
C ILE A 160 -18.39 1.15 -2.50
N VAL A 161 -19.48 1.84 -2.16
CA VAL A 161 -20.57 2.16 -3.08
C VAL A 161 -20.05 2.98 -4.25
N LYS A 162 -19.22 3.99 -4.00
CA LYS A 162 -18.57 4.79 -5.05
C LYS A 162 -17.73 3.90 -5.97
N GLN A 163 -16.88 3.02 -5.43
CA GLN A 163 -16.01 2.19 -6.27
C GLN A 163 -16.80 1.22 -7.15
N LEU A 164 -17.85 0.59 -6.60
CA LEU A 164 -18.71 -0.31 -7.38
C LEU A 164 -19.44 0.44 -8.50
N ARG A 165 -19.96 1.64 -8.22
CA ARG A 165 -20.55 2.53 -9.24
C ARG A 165 -19.54 2.95 -10.30
N ASP A 166 -18.32 3.32 -9.89
CA ASP A 166 -17.26 3.75 -10.81
C ASP A 166 -16.85 2.61 -11.75
N PHE A 167 -16.74 1.38 -11.27
CA PHE A 167 -16.49 0.20 -12.12
C PHE A 167 -17.67 -0.09 -13.04
N LYS A 168 -18.91 -0.08 -12.52
CA LYS A 168 -20.12 -0.29 -13.32
C LYS A 168 -20.22 0.71 -14.47
N GLY A 169 -19.95 1.99 -14.19
CA GLY A 169 -19.96 3.10 -15.15
C GLY A 169 -18.71 3.23 -16.02
N ARG A 170 -17.69 2.36 -15.83
CA ARG A 170 -16.34 2.49 -16.43
C ARG A 170 -15.66 3.84 -16.18
N VAL A 171 -16.00 4.53 -15.09
CA VAL A 171 -15.25 5.71 -14.62
C VAL A 171 -13.89 5.26 -14.07
N ARG A 172 -13.86 4.09 -13.41
CA ARG A 172 -12.63 3.41 -12.98
C ARG A 172 -12.41 2.18 -13.85
N THR A 173 -11.23 2.07 -14.46
CA THR A 173 -10.91 1.02 -15.45
C THR A 173 -9.54 0.36 -15.24
N ASN A 174 -8.88 0.64 -14.10
CA ASN A 174 -7.57 0.09 -13.76
C ASN A 174 -7.61 -1.34 -13.18
N ASP A 175 -8.62 -2.12 -13.55
CA ASP A 175 -8.95 -3.45 -13.00
C ASP A 175 -8.77 -4.60 -13.99
N ALA A 176 -8.17 -4.33 -15.16
CA ALA A 176 -8.08 -5.26 -16.28
C ALA A 176 -9.46 -5.84 -16.71
N GLY A 177 -10.56 -5.16 -16.38
CA GLY A 177 -11.93 -5.60 -16.65
C GLY A 177 -12.53 -6.57 -15.64
N SER A 178 -11.76 -7.04 -14.64
CA SER A 178 -12.25 -8.01 -13.65
C SER A 178 -13.42 -7.46 -12.84
N MET A 179 -13.25 -6.32 -12.16
CA MET A 179 -14.32 -5.74 -11.35
C MET A 179 -15.42 -5.09 -12.18
N THR A 180 -15.07 -4.55 -13.36
CA THR A 180 -16.00 -3.97 -14.32
C THR A 180 -17.00 -5.02 -14.82
N SER A 181 -16.53 -6.24 -15.13
CA SER A 181 -17.42 -7.32 -15.59
C SER A 181 -18.43 -7.74 -14.52
N VAL A 182 -17.98 -7.83 -13.26
CA VAL A 182 -18.83 -8.12 -12.11
C VAL A 182 -19.82 -6.97 -11.84
N ALA A 183 -19.32 -5.74 -11.68
CA ALA A 183 -20.12 -4.59 -11.25
C ALA A 183 -21.24 -4.23 -12.24
N ARG A 184 -21.06 -4.55 -13.53
CA ARG A 184 -22.09 -4.36 -14.56
C ARG A 184 -23.33 -5.22 -14.38
N THR A 185 -23.22 -6.35 -13.67
CA THR A 185 -24.35 -7.24 -13.39
C THR A 185 -25.16 -6.81 -12.16
N LEU A 186 -24.63 -5.88 -11.37
CA LEU A 186 -25.25 -5.42 -10.13
C LEU A 186 -26.30 -4.34 -10.40
N SER A 187 -27.47 -4.45 -9.79
CA SER A 187 -28.42 -3.33 -9.69
C SER A 187 -27.88 -2.26 -8.74
N ASP A 188 -28.50 -1.07 -8.74
CA ASP A 188 -28.10 -0.01 -7.80
C ASP A 188 -28.41 -0.40 -6.35
N GLN A 189 -29.51 -1.14 -6.12
CA GLN A 189 -29.82 -1.69 -4.81
C GLN A 189 -28.80 -2.74 -4.35
N ASP A 190 -28.32 -3.59 -5.27
CA ASP A 190 -27.27 -4.56 -4.95
C ASP A 190 -25.99 -3.88 -4.50
N ILE A 191 -25.59 -2.77 -5.15
CA ILE A 191 -24.42 -1.99 -4.77
C ILE A 191 -24.57 -1.42 -3.36
N GLU A 192 -25.74 -0.86 -3.04
CA GLU A 192 -26.00 -0.31 -1.70
C GLU A 192 -26.02 -1.41 -0.63
N ASP A 193 -26.69 -2.54 -0.91
CA ASP A 193 -26.76 -3.69 0.01
C ASP A 193 -25.37 -4.30 0.25
N LEU A 194 -24.56 -4.47 -0.81
CA LEU A 194 -23.15 -4.88 -0.72
C LEU A 194 -22.33 -3.90 0.11
N GLY A 195 -22.57 -2.60 -0.04
CA GLY A 195 -21.94 -1.56 0.79
C GLY A 195 -22.22 -1.80 2.27
N HIS A 196 -23.48 -2.00 2.65
CA HIS A 196 -23.84 -2.27 4.05
C HIS A 196 -23.16 -3.53 4.59
N TYR A 197 -23.14 -4.60 3.80
CA TYR A 197 -22.50 -5.85 4.19
C TYR A 197 -21.00 -5.68 4.39
N LEU A 198 -20.27 -5.21 3.37
CA LEU A 198 -18.81 -5.14 3.38
C LEU A 198 -18.29 -4.15 4.44
N ALA A 199 -18.98 -3.02 4.64
CA ALA A 199 -18.63 -2.04 5.67
C ALA A 199 -18.87 -2.53 7.10
N SER A 200 -19.72 -3.56 7.29
CA SER A 200 -19.96 -4.18 8.60
C SER A 200 -18.91 -5.21 9.01
N LEU A 201 -18.07 -5.67 8.06
CA LEU A 201 -17.03 -6.65 8.30
C LEU A 201 -15.83 -6.06 9.06
N GLN A 202 -15.00 -6.91 9.66
CA GLN A 202 -13.79 -6.54 10.40
C GLN A 202 -12.58 -7.33 9.88
#